data_AF-A0A845LIX2-F1
#
_entry.id   AF-A0A845LIX2-F1
#
_cell.length_a   1.000
_cell.length_b   1.000
_cell.length_c   1.000
_cell.angle_alpha   90.00
_cell.angle_beta   90.00
_cell.angle_gamma   90.00
#
_symmetry.space_group_name_H-M   'P 1'
#
loop_
_entity.id
_entity.type
_entity.pdbx_description
1 polymer ?
#
loop_
_entity_poly.entity_id
_entity_poly.type
_entity_poly.pdbx_seq_one_letter_code
_entity_poly.pdbx_strand_id
1 'polypeptide(L)'
;MKAESNVMPQAYAIDKIGEQAVITFAENVTEIVIESETKYEYDSYSMVVPYRTDIAALVEEDYQAWIDSAKAIEPAPAKPTIEECVATIEETIDVLFGGE
;
A
#
# COMPACT_ATOMS: atom_id res chain seq x y z
N MET A 1 -1.13 1.53 1.51
CA MET A 1 -1.61 0.13 1.64
C MET A 1 -0.44 -0.83 1.39
N LYS A 2 -0.48 -2.11 1.80
CA LYS A 2 0.57 -3.10 1.46
C LYS A 2 0.25 -3.79 0.13
N ALA A 3 1.25 -3.96 -0.72
CA ALA A 3 1.14 -4.60 -2.03
C ALA A 3 2.26 -5.64 -2.20
N GLU A 4 1.94 -6.71 -2.93
CA GLU A 4 2.88 -7.77 -3.29
C GLU A 4 3.04 -7.83 -4.82
N SER A 5 4.26 -8.07 -5.29
CA SER A 5 4.54 -8.25 -6.71
C SER A 5 5.66 -9.26 -6.93
N ASN A 6 5.53 -10.07 -7.97
CA ASN A 6 6.59 -10.99 -8.41
C ASN A 6 7.65 -10.27 -9.28
N VAL A 7 7.45 -8.98 -9.53
CA VAL A 7 8.35 -8.11 -10.29
C VAL A 7 8.69 -6.91 -9.42
N MET A 8 9.96 -6.50 -9.42
CA MET A 8 10.43 -5.36 -8.64
C MET A 8 9.57 -4.12 -8.94
N PRO A 9 8.93 -3.51 -7.93
CA PRO A 9 8.10 -2.34 -8.14
C PRO A 9 8.95 -1.14 -8.56
N GLN A 10 8.40 -0.31 -9.44
CA GLN A 10 8.99 1.00 -9.76
C GLN A 10 8.77 1.96 -8.60
N ALA A 11 9.69 2.93 -8.42
CA ALA A 11 9.58 3.92 -7.36
C ALA A 11 8.25 4.70 -7.41
N TYR A 12 7.80 5.04 -8.62
CA TYR A 12 6.49 5.59 -8.84
C TYR A 12 5.96 5.24 -10.24
N ALA A 13 4.64 5.34 -10.42
CA ALA A 13 3.93 5.20 -11.68
C ALA A 13 2.89 6.32 -11.79
N ILE A 14 2.72 6.87 -13.00
CA ILE A 14 1.74 7.93 -13.29
C ILE A 14 0.76 7.40 -14.33
N ASP A 15 -0.48 7.21 -13.92
CA ASP A 15 -1.56 6.77 -14.81
C ASP A 15 -2.49 7.95 -15.11
N LYS A 16 -2.75 8.22 -16.39
CA LYS A 16 -3.62 9.33 -16.81
C LYS A 16 -5.06 8.83 -16.97
N ILE A 17 -5.96 9.36 -16.15
CA ILE A 17 -7.39 9.08 -16.20
C ILE A 17 -8.13 10.36 -16.58
N GLY A 18 -8.31 10.57 -17.89
CA GLY A 18 -8.99 11.75 -18.42
C GLY A 18 -8.22 13.05 -18.18
N GLU A 19 -8.78 13.96 -17.38
CA GLU A 19 -8.17 15.23 -16.96
C GLU A 19 -7.35 15.11 -15.66
N GLN A 20 -7.32 13.92 -15.07
CA GLN A 20 -6.62 13.61 -13.82
C GLN A 20 -5.47 12.64 -14.08
N ALA A 21 -4.51 12.63 -13.16
CA ALA A 21 -3.43 11.68 -13.09
C ALA A 21 -3.44 11.03 -11.70
N VAL A 22 -3.34 9.70 -11.68
CA VAL A 22 -3.12 8.92 -10.47
C VAL A 22 -1.63 8.65 -10.39
N ILE A 23 -0.98 9.20 -9.36
CA ILE A 23 0.41 8.92 -9.07
C ILE A 23 0.43 7.85 -7.98
N THR A 24 1.04 6.70 -8.28
CA THR A 24 1.26 5.61 -7.33
C THR A 24 2.73 5.56 -6.98
N PHE A 25 3.06 5.62 -5.71
CA PHE A 25 4.41 5.49 -5.17
C PHE A 25 4.57 4.14 -4.50
N ALA A 26 5.76 3.54 -4.60
CA ALA A 26 6.14 2.33 -3.88
C ALA A 26 7.29 2.63 -2.91
N GLU A 27 7.13 2.25 -1.65
CA GLU A 27 8.11 2.45 -0.58
C GLU A 27 8.26 1.22 0.30
N ASN A 28 9.32 1.17 1.11
CA ASN A 28 9.65 0.02 1.98
C ASN A 28 9.69 -1.32 1.23
N VAL A 29 10.24 -1.33 0.01
CA VAL A 29 10.35 -2.53 -0.83
C VAL A 29 11.24 -3.56 -0.12
N THR A 30 10.65 -4.71 0.18
CA THR A 30 11.28 -5.85 0.83
C THR A 30 11.26 -7.02 -0.14
N GLU A 31 12.44 -7.53 -0.47
CA GLU A 31 12.59 -8.74 -1.29
C GLU A 31 12.49 -9.97 -0.39
N ILE A 32 11.60 -10.90 -0.76
CA ILE A 32 11.40 -12.17 -0.09
C ILE A 32 11.66 -13.27 -1.12
N VAL A 33 12.65 -14.10 -0.84
CA VAL A 33 12.97 -15.26 -1.66
C VAL A 33 12.35 -16.49 -1.00
N ILE A 34 11.37 -17.11 -1.65
CA ILE A 34 10.69 -18.33 -1.18
C ILE A 34 10.86 -19.40 -2.24
N GLU A 35 11.50 -20.52 -1.89
CA GLU A 35 11.55 -21.73 -2.73
C GLU A 35 11.92 -21.49 -4.22
N SER A 36 12.87 -20.58 -4.48
CA SER A 36 13.34 -20.13 -5.81
C SER A 36 12.45 -19.13 -6.56
N GLU A 37 11.39 -18.60 -5.93
CA GLU A 37 10.62 -17.46 -6.43
C GLU A 37 10.96 -16.19 -5.65
N THR A 38 11.16 -15.09 -6.36
CA THR A 38 11.38 -13.76 -5.76
C THR A 38 10.05 -13.01 -5.70
N LYS A 39 9.61 -12.69 -4.48
CA LYS A 39 8.48 -11.81 -4.22
C LYS A 39 8.98 -10.48 -3.65
N TYR A 40 8.29 -9.41 -3.99
CA TYR A 40 8.53 -8.06 -3.47
C TYR A 40 7.30 -7.61 -2.71
N GLU A 41 7.46 -7.36 -1.41
CA GLU A 41 6.47 -6.68 -0.59
C GLU A 41 6.82 -5.19 -0.52
N TYR A 42 5.84 -4.31 -0.69
CA TYR A 42 6.06 -2.86 -0.61
C TYR A 42 4.81 -2.16 -0.09
N ASP A 43 5.00 -0.99 0.51
CA ASP A 43 3.90 -0.09 0.80
C ASP A 43 3.62 0.76 -0.45
N SER A 44 2.38 0.72 -0.93
CA SER A 44 1.90 1.56 -2.02
C SER A 44 1.10 2.74 -1.50
N TYR A 45 1.43 3.93 -1.99
CA TYR A 45 0.71 5.18 -1.70
C TYR A 45 0.22 5.77 -3.01
N SER A 46 -1.06 6.14 -3.09
CA SER A 46 -1.61 6.71 -4.32
C SER A 46 -2.28 8.05 -4.06
N MET A 47 -2.12 8.97 -5.01
CA MET A 47 -2.78 10.28 -4.96
C MET A 47 -3.31 10.66 -6.33
N VAL A 48 -4.44 11.37 -6.32
CA VAL A 48 -5.07 11.89 -7.53
C VAL A 48 -4.77 13.38 -7.65
N VAL A 49 -4.20 13.78 -8.77
CA VAL A 49 -3.88 15.17 -9.08
C VAL A 49 -4.37 15.54 -10.48
N PRO A 50 -4.61 16.83 -10.77
CA PRO A 50 -4.88 17.25 -12.14
C PRO A 50 -3.70 16.90 -13.06
N TYR A 51 -3.98 16.28 -14.21
CA TYR A 51 -2.94 15.88 -15.15
C TYR A 51 -2.23 17.11 -15.73
N ARG A 52 -0.90 17.07 -15.70
CA ARG A 52 -0.02 18.04 -16.38
C ARG A 52 1.00 17.27 -17.20
N THR A 53 1.40 17.83 -18.34
CA THR A 53 2.44 17.23 -19.19
C THR A 53 3.77 17.07 -18.47
N ASP A 54 4.07 18.00 -17.56
CA ASP A 54 5.34 18.08 -16.82
C ASP A 54 5.27 17.37 -15.46
N ILE A 55 4.20 16.61 -15.20
CA ILE A 55 3.97 15.98 -13.89
C ILE A 55 5.07 14.99 -13.51
N ALA A 56 5.64 14.27 -14.47
CA ALA A 56 6.77 13.38 -14.23
C ALA A 56 7.99 14.16 -13.75
N ALA A 57 8.35 15.24 -14.46
CA ALA A 57 9.47 16.09 -14.09
C ALA A 57 9.27 16.74 -12.71
N LEU A 58 8.04 17.17 -12.39
CA LEU A 58 7.71 17.73 -11.08
C LEU A 58 7.82 16.70 -9.95
N VAL A 59 7.42 15.45 -10.21
CA VAL A 59 7.56 14.34 -9.26
C VAL A 59 9.03 13.99 -9.07
N GLU A 60 9.86 14.03 -10.11
CA GLU A 60 11.30 13.78 -10.00
C GLU A 60 12.04 14.91 -9.28
N GLU A 61 11.66 16.17 -9.54
CA GLU A 61 12.28 17.35 -8.92
C GLU A 61 12.07 17.38 -7.40
N ASP A 62 10.88 16.99 -6.93
CA ASP A 62 10.52 17.05 -5.51
C ASP A 62 9.87 15.75 -5.01
N TYR A 63 10.46 14.61 -5.36
CA TYR A 63 9.93 13.27 -5.05
C TYR A 63 9.52 13.11 -3.59
N GLN A 64 10.33 13.66 -2.67
CA GLN A 64 10.09 13.54 -1.24
C GLN A 64 8.84 14.30 -0.79
N ALA A 65 8.56 15.51 -1.29
CA ALA A 65 7.33 16.21 -0.93
C ALA A 65 6.09 15.54 -1.54
N TRP A 66 6.22 14.97 -2.73
CA TRP A 66 5.13 14.26 -3.39
C TRP A 66 4.73 12.99 -2.63
N ILE A 67 5.71 12.18 -2.20
CA ILE A 67 5.41 10.95 -1.46
C ILE A 67 4.89 11.24 -0.05
N ASP A 68 5.38 12.30 0.60
CA ASP A 68 4.87 12.77 1.89
C ASP A 68 3.41 13.25 1.77
N SER A 69 3.12 13.97 0.68
CA SER A 69 1.75 14.38 0.35
C SER A 69 0.84 13.17 0.09
N ALA A 70 1.31 12.18 -0.66
CA ALA A 70 0.55 10.94 -0.90
C ALA A 70 0.26 10.19 0.40
N LYS A 71 1.25 10.09 1.30
CA LYS A 71 1.08 9.51 2.66
C LYS A 71 0.11 10.31 3.53
N ALA A 72 0.09 11.63 3.41
CA ALA A 72 -0.80 12.50 4.17
C ALA A 72 -2.25 12.44 3.67
N ILE A 73 -2.45 12.17 2.37
CA ILE A 73 -3.77 12.02 1.75
C ILE A 73 -4.36 10.63 2.00
N GLU A 74 -3.52 9.61 2.07
CA GLU A 74 -3.97 8.27 2.42
C GLU A 74 -4.63 8.31 3.82
N PRO A 75 -5.94 8.07 3.93
CA PRO A 75 -6.56 7.99 5.24
C PRO A 75 -5.81 6.88 5.96
N ALA A 76 -5.21 7.22 7.12
CA ALA A 76 -4.47 6.29 7.97
C ALA A 76 -5.13 4.91 7.89
N PRO A 77 -4.38 3.82 7.60
CA PRO A 77 -4.95 2.51 7.37
C PRO A 77 -5.97 2.29 8.48
N ALA A 78 -7.23 2.07 8.09
CA ALA A 78 -8.31 1.83 9.01
C ALA A 78 -7.77 0.81 10.00
N LYS A 79 -7.46 1.27 11.23
CA LYS A 79 -7.07 0.37 12.29
C LYS A 79 -8.17 -0.69 12.29
N PRO A 80 -7.85 -1.99 12.29
CA PRO A 80 -8.90 -2.98 12.51
C PRO A 80 -9.63 -2.49 13.76
N THR A 81 -10.91 -2.16 13.60
CA THR A 81 -11.73 -1.82 14.75
C THR A 81 -11.66 -3.03 15.67
N ILE A 82 -11.55 -2.79 16.98
CA ILE A 82 -11.40 -3.86 17.98
C ILE A 82 -12.44 -4.99 17.78
N GLU A 83 -13.57 -4.67 17.15
CA GLU A 83 -14.62 -5.59 16.71
C GLU A 83 -14.14 -6.78 15.86
N GLU A 84 -13.08 -6.66 15.04
CA GLU A 84 -12.54 -7.79 14.26
C GLU A 84 -11.55 -8.66 15.06
N CYS A 85 -10.96 -8.15 16.15
CA CYS A 85 -10.06 -8.91 17.02
C CYS A 85 -10.78 -9.80 18.04
N VAL A 86 -12.07 -9.60 18.31
CA VAL A 86 -12.80 -10.41 19.29
C VAL A 86 -13.28 -11.73 18.67
N ALA A 87 -13.54 -11.77 17.37
CA ALA A 87 -14.03 -12.97 16.68
C ALA A 87 -13.05 -14.16 16.76
N THR A 88 -11.74 -13.92 16.67
CA THR A 88 -10.73 -14.99 16.75
C THR A 88 -10.51 -15.51 18.18
N ILE A 89 -10.78 -14.69 19.20
CA ILE A 89 -10.59 -15.08 20.60
C ILE A 89 -11.77 -15.93 21.10
N GLU A 90 -13.00 -15.64 20.66
CA GLU A 90 -14.17 -16.42 21.08
C GLU A 90 -14.19 -17.85 20.50
N GLU A 91 -13.69 -18.06 19.28
CA GLU A 91 -13.60 -19.41 18.69
C GLU A 91 -12.61 -20.32 19.43
N THR A 92 -11.55 -19.76 20.03
CA THR A 92 -10.53 -20.54 20.74
C THR A 92 -11.01 -20.97 22.14
N ILE A 93 -11.97 -20.26 22.75
CA ILE A 93 -12.49 -20.58 24.08
C ILE A 93 -13.49 -21.76 24.02
N ASP A 94 -14.27 -21.88 22.93
CA ASP A 94 -15.22 -22.99 22.77
C ASP A 94 -14.51 -24.34 22.59
N VAL A 95 -13.39 -24.36 21.85
CA VAL A 95 -12.59 -25.58 21.63
C VAL A 95 -11.81 -26.04 22.87
N LEU A 96 -11.44 -25.13 23.76
CA LEU A 96 -10.63 -25.44 24.96
C LEU A 96 -11.47 -25.70 26.22
N PHE A 97 -12.70 -25.20 26.29
CA PHE A 97 -13.56 -25.31 27.49
C PHE A 97 -14.99 -25.82 27.22
N GLY A 98 -15.40 -26.00 25.96
CA GLY A 98 -16.65 -26.63 25.56
C GLY A 98 -16.55 -28.15 25.53
N GLY A 99 -16.37 -28.74 26.70
CA GLY A 99 -16.72 -30.14 26.90
C GLY A 99 -18.23 -30.26 27.08
N GLU A 100 -18.87 -31.10 26.27
CA GLU A 100 -19.84 -32.13 26.67
C GLU A 100 -19.77 -33.31 25.69
#